data_AF-A0A060C8X8-F1
#
_entry.id   AF-A0A060C8X8-F1
#
_cell.length_a   1.000
_cell.length_b   1.000
_cell.length_c   1.000
_cell.angle_alpha   90.00
_cell.angle_beta   90.00
_cell.angle_gamma   90.00
#
_symmetry.space_group_name_H-M   'P 1'
#
loop_
_entity.id
_entity.type
_entity.pdbx_description
1 polymer ?
#
loop_
_entity_poly.entity_id
_entity_poly.type
_entity_poly.pdbx_seq_one_letter_code
_entity_poly.pdbx_strand_id
1 'polypeptide(L)'
;SVQRYAWQLGPRVSNDWQGLEQSLRAALAVGHSGVTVQMHGLGNADAPADAMSAELYLRWLAACVFSGNFSFQAVPALLPQSFDADTQALVRHWLEWRYRLVPYVLGIIEDAVRTGLPVQRSMAMCYPNDPMAQAWDTQYLLGPARVGGAGA
;
A
#
# COMPACT_ATOMS: atom_id res chain seq x y z
N SER A 1 -19.82 1.01 12.24
CA SER A 1 -19.22 0.76 10.91
C SER A 1 -17.72 0.60 11.09
N VAL A 2 -17.13 -0.42 10.45
CA VAL A 2 -15.78 -0.95 10.76
C VAL A 2 -14.66 0.09 10.65
N GLN A 3 -14.76 1.08 9.76
CA GLN A 3 -13.78 2.18 9.63
C GLN A 3 -13.58 3.03 10.90
N ARG A 4 -14.44 2.88 11.92
CA ARG A 4 -14.30 3.58 13.21
C ARG A 4 -13.40 2.86 14.22
N TYR A 5 -12.99 1.61 13.95
CA TYR A 5 -12.24 0.77 14.87
C TYR A 5 -11.21 -0.10 14.15
N ALA A 6 -9.99 -0.19 14.71
CA ALA A 6 -8.85 -1.00 14.28
C ALA A 6 -8.42 -0.83 12.80
N TRP A 7 -7.11 -0.69 12.57
CA TRP A 7 -6.57 -0.79 11.21
C TRP A 7 -6.87 -2.19 10.65
N GLN A 8 -7.55 -2.23 9.50
CA GLN A 8 -7.81 -3.48 8.80
C GLN A 8 -6.49 -4.04 8.28
N LEU A 9 -6.23 -5.32 8.58
CA LEU A 9 -5.11 -6.06 8.02
C LEU A 9 -5.43 -6.46 6.58
N GLY A 10 -4.39 -6.52 5.75
CA GLY A 10 -4.50 -6.99 4.37
C GLY A 10 -5.01 -8.45 4.26
N PRO A 11 -5.41 -8.87 3.04
CA PRO A 11 -5.84 -10.24 2.79
C PRO A 11 -4.71 -11.25 3.02
N ARG A 12 -5.08 -12.50 3.28
CA ARG A 12 -4.14 -13.63 3.21
C ARG A 12 -3.86 -13.95 1.74
N VAL A 13 -2.60 -13.82 1.34
CA VAL A 13 -2.13 -13.98 -0.05
C VAL A 13 -0.91 -14.89 -0.14
N SER A 14 -0.59 -15.38 -1.33
CA SER A 14 0.69 -16.04 -1.60
C SER A 14 1.87 -15.04 -1.50
N ASN A 15 3.07 -15.54 -1.22
CA ASN A 15 4.31 -14.75 -1.25
C ASN A 15 4.94 -14.75 -2.65
N ASP A 16 4.14 -14.41 -3.66
CA ASP A 16 4.54 -14.31 -5.06
C ASP A 16 3.98 -13.01 -5.69
N TRP A 17 4.24 -12.81 -6.99
CA TRP A 17 3.76 -11.63 -7.72
C TRP A 17 2.24 -11.52 -7.74
N GLN A 18 1.53 -12.65 -7.85
CA GLN A 18 0.08 -12.69 -7.80
C GLN A 18 -0.44 -12.24 -6.44
N GLY A 19 0.23 -12.62 -5.36
CA GLY A 19 -0.11 -12.18 -4.02
C GLY A 19 0.10 -10.68 -3.80
N LEU A 20 1.15 -10.09 -4.37
CA LEU A 20 1.35 -8.64 -4.39
C LEU A 20 0.20 -7.93 -5.13
N GLU A 21 -0.14 -8.38 -6.33
CA GLU A 21 -1.26 -7.82 -7.10
C GLU A 21 -2.59 -7.94 -6.36
N GLN A 22 -2.87 -9.11 -5.77
CA GLN A 22 -4.08 -9.34 -4.98
C GLN A 22 -4.13 -8.43 -3.75
N SER A 23 -2.98 -8.20 -3.09
CA SER A 23 -2.89 -7.29 -1.95
C SER A 23 -3.25 -5.86 -2.35
N LEU A 24 -2.72 -5.37 -3.47
CA LEU A 24 -3.05 -4.05 -4.01
C LEU A 24 -4.53 -3.94 -4.39
N ARG A 25 -5.05 -4.90 -5.17
CA ARG A 25 -6.46 -4.90 -5.61
C ARG A 25 -7.42 -4.92 -4.42
N ALA A 26 -7.16 -5.78 -3.44
CA ALA A 26 -7.96 -5.87 -2.22
C ALA A 26 -7.92 -4.56 -1.44
N ALA A 27 -6.74 -3.96 -1.29
CA ALA A 27 -6.59 -2.69 -0.59
C ALA A 27 -7.38 -1.55 -1.26
N LEU A 28 -7.38 -1.48 -2.59
CA LEU A 28 -8.13 -0.48 -3.34
C LEU A 28 -9.65 -0.72 -3.27
N ALA A 29 -10.09 -1.98 -3.33
CA ALA A 29 -11.50 -2.34 -3.16
C ALA A 29 -12.03 -2.02 -1.76
N VAL A 30 -11.23 -2.30 -0.73
CA VAL A 30 -11.52 -1.96 0.68
C VAL A 30 -11.62 -0.44 0.86
N GLY A 31 -10.70 0.32 0.26
CA GLY A 31 -10.75 1.78 0.22
C GLY A 31 -12.02 2.32 -0.45
N HIS A 32 -12.41 1.73 -1.58
CA HIS A 32 -13.65 2.08 -2.29
C HIS A 32 -14.92 1.74 -1.50
N SER A 33 -14.82 0.80 -0.56
CA SER A 33 -15.90 0.39 0.34
C SER A 33 -15.98 1.21 1.63
N GLY A 34 -15.24 2.33 1.74
CA GLY A 34 -15.33 3.27 2.84
C GLY A 34 -14.42 2.98 4.05
N VAL A 35 -13.50 2.01 3.93
CA VAL A 35 -12.41 1.82 4.90
C VAL A 35 -11.25 2.71 4.49
N THR A 36 -11.14 3.87 5.14
CA THR A 36 -10.28 4.96 4.65
C THR A 36 -8.80 4.77 4.93
N VAL A 37 -8.47 3.97 5.95
CA VAL A 37 -7.08 3.68 6.37
C VAL A 37 -6.96 2.18 6.66
N GLN A 38 -5.89 1.58 6.14
CA GLN A 38 -5.58 0.16 6.28
C GLN A 38 -4.09 -0.04 6.54
N MET A 39 -3.76 -1.21 7.08
CA MET A 39 -2.39 -1.62 7.34
C MET A 39 -1.99 -2.75 6.39
N HIS A 40 -0.92 -2.51 5.64
CA HIS A 40 -0.38 -3.49 4.71
C HIS A 40 0.62 -4.42 5.40
N GLY A 41 0.51 -5.72 5.14
CA GLY A 41 1.56 -6.68 5.46
C GLY A 41 2.53 -6.80 4.29
N LEU A 42 3.84 -6.71 4.56
CA LEU A 42 4.86 -7.05 3.57
C LEU A 42 4.97 -8.58 3.51
N GLY A 43 4.30 -9.19 2.54
CA GLY A 43 4.12 -10.64 2.45
C GLY A 43 3.09 -11.17 3.46
N ASN A 44 3.03 -12.50 3.58
CA ASN A 44 2.10 -13.24 4.42
C ASN A 44 2.87 -14.28 5.26
N ALA A 45 2.69 -14.22 6.58
CA ALA A 45 3.34 -15.14 7.51
C ALA A 45 2.85 -16.59 7.38
N ASP A 46 1.65 -16.79 6.88
CA ASP A 46 1.01 -18.11 6.78
C ASP A 46 1.22 -18.79 5.41
N ALA A 47 1.97 -18.16 4.51
CA ALA A 47 2.27 -18.69 3.18
C ALA A 47 3.76 -19.10 3.06
N PRO A 48 4.09 -20.13 2.24
CA PRO A 48 5.48 -20.47 1.94
C PRO A 48 6.25 -19.25 1.41
N ALA A 49 7.52 -19.11 1.77
CA ALA A 49 8.35 -17.96 1.39
C ALA A 49 9.26 -18.26 0.18
N ASP A 50 9.23 -19.47 -0.37
CA ASP A 50 10.15 -19.95 -1.40
C ASP A 50 10.09 -19.12 -2.70
N ALA A 51 8.93 -18.54 -2.99
CA ALA A 51 8.72 -17.67 -4.17
C ALA A 51 9.07 -16.19 -3.90
N MET A 52 9.40 -15.81 -2.66
CA MET A 52 9.75 -14.44 -2.28
C MET A 52 11.18 -14.11 -2.71
N SER A 53 11.35 -13.72 -3.97
CA SER A 53 12.62 -13.17 -4.47
C SER A 53 12.93 -11.81 -3.85
N ALA A 54 14.21 -11.42 -3.83
CA ALA A 54 14.65 -10.10 -3.39
C ALA A 54 13.97 -8.96 -4.18
N GLU A 55 13.79 -9.12 -5.50
CA GLU A 55 13.09 -8.15 -6.32
C GLU A 55 11.63 -7.99 -5.90
N LEU A 56 10.91 -9.10 -5.76
CA LEU A 56 9.52 -9.08 -5.31
C LEU A 56 9.39 -8.41 -3.94
N TYR A 57 10.27 -8.76 -2.99
CA TYR A 57 10.30 -8.17 -1.66
C TYR A 57 10.46 -6.64 -1.71
N LEU A 58 11.38 -6.14 -2.54
CA LEU A 58 11.60 -4.70 -2.71
C LEU A 58 10.42 -3.99 -3.38
N ARG A 59 9.78 -4.61 -4.38
CA ARG A 59 8.57 -4.07 -5.03
C ARG A 59 7.40 -4.00 -4.05
N TRP A 60 7.23 -5.03 -3.23
CA TRP A 60 6.21 -5.07 -2.19
C TRP A 60 6.49 -4.01 -1.12
N LEU A 61 7.73 -3.88 -0.68
CA LEU A 61 8.13 -2.83 0.26
C LEU A 61 7.83 -1.43 -0.30
N ALA A 62 8.14 -1.17 -1.57
CA ALA A 62 7.83 0.11 -2.20
C ALA A 62 6.32 0.42 -2.15
N ALA A 63 5.47 -0.56 -2.50
CA ALA A 63 4.02 -0.42 -2.38
C ALA A 63 3.57 -0.14 -0.93
N CYS A 64 4.17 -0.81 0.05
CA CYS A 64 3.92 -0.56 1.47
C CYS A 64 4.36 0.85 1.91
N VAL A 65 5.52 1.35 1.45
CA VAL A 65 6.02 2.69 1.78
C VAL A 65 5.01 3.76 1.36
N PHE A 66 4.41 3.61 0.18
CA PHE A 66 3.36 4.48 -0.34
C PHE A 66 1.95 4.04 0.06
N SER A 67 1.74 3.73 1.35
CA SER A 67 0.44 3.39 1.94
C SER A 67 0.16 4.19 3.22
N GLY A 68 -1.03 3.99 3.82
CA GLY A 68 -1.37 4.57 5.12
C GLY A 68 -0.44 4.07 6.23
N ASN A 69 -0.36 2.75 6.42
CA ASN A 69 0.60 2.14 7.32
C ASN A 69 0.96 0.71 6.87
N PHE A 70 2.06 0.16 7.37
CA PHE A 70 2.48 -1.21 7.05
C PHE A 70 3.31 -1.88 8.17
N SER A 71 3.48 -3.19 8.09
CA SER A 71 4.37 -3.98 8.94
C SER A 71 5.13 -5.06 8.18
N PHE A 72 6.26 -5.45 8.74
CA PHE A 72 6.97 -6.67 8.36
C PHE A 72 6.35 -7.89 9.04
N GLN A 73 6.45 -9.05 8.38
CA GLN A 73 6.09 -10.32 8.99
C GLN A 73 7.21 -10.77 9.93
N ALA A 74 6.86 -11.22 11.13
CA ALA A 74 7.80 -11.78 12.09
C ALA A 74 8.19 -13.23 11.73
N VAL A 75 8.53 -13.47 10.45
CA VAL A 75 8.92 -14.76 9.89
C VAL A 75 10.36 -14.64 9.42
N PRO A 76 11.31 -15.47 9.89
CA PRO A 76 12.73 -15.34 9.57
C PRO A 76 12.99 -15.09 8.09
N ALA A 77 12.45 -15.92 7.20
CA ALA A 77 12.63 -15.83 5.74
C ALA A 77 12.07 -14.55 5.09
N LEU A 78 11.22 -13.79 5.77
CA LEU A 78 10.63 -12.53 5.29
C LEU A 78 11.18 -11.30 6.02
N LEU A 79 12.19 -11.47 6.88
CA LEU A 79 12.83 -10.34 7.52
C LEU A 79 13.95 -9.79 6.62
N PRO A 80 14.23 -8.47 6.65
CA PRO A 80 15.27 -7.87 5.81
C PRO A 80 16.64 -8.58 5.91
N GLN A 81 17.01 -9.05 7.09
CA GLN A 81 18.28 -9.75 7.33
C GLN A 81 18.41 -11.10 6.63
N SER A 82 17.33 -11.65 6.07
CA SER A 82 17.38 -12.89 5.28
C SER A 82 17.79 -12.67 3.83
N PHE A 83 17.93 -11.43 3.39
CA PHE A 83 18.40 -11.07 2.05
C PHE A 83 19.88 -10.65 2.07
N ASP A 84 20.50 -10.56 0.91
CA ASP A 84 21.88 -10.12 0.75
C ASP A 84 22.09 -8.63 1.12
N ALA A 85 23.35 -8.22 1.26
CA ALA A 85 23.71 -6.88 1.73
C ALA A 85 23.18 -5.76 0.82
N ASP A 86 23.15 -5.99 -0.50
CA ASP A 86 22.66 -5.02 -1.48
C ASP A 86 21.15 -4.82 -1.35
N THR A 87 20.38 -5.90 -1.19
CA THR A 87 18.94 -5.81 -0.90
C THR A 87 18.68 -5.12 0.43
N GLN A 88 19.44 -5.43 1.48
CA GLN A 88 19.31 -4.77 2.78
C GLN A 88 19.57 -3.25 2.70
N ALA A 89 20.53 -2.81 1.88
CA ALA A 89 20.79 -1.39 1.65
C ALA A 89 19.59 -0.71 0.97
N LEU A 90 18.96 -1.37 -0.01
CA LEU A 90 17.74 -0.86 -0.66
C LEU A 90 16.53 -0.84 0.29
N VAL A 91 16.38 -1.84 1.15
CA VAL A 91 15.35 -1.84 2.21
C VAL A 91 15.52 -0.63 3.12
N ARG A 92 16.76 -0.34 3.57
CA ARG A 92 17.07 0.84 4.37
C ARG A 92 16.70 2.13 3.64
N HIS A 93 17.07 2.25 2.37
CA HIS A 93 16.73 3.40 1.54
C HIS A 93 15.22 3.65 1.49
N TRP A 94 14.42 2.60 1.28
CA TRP A 94 12.96 2.69 1.29
C TRP A 94 12.38 3.10 2.65
N LEU A 95 12.94 2.60 3.74
CA LEU A 95 12.52 2.99 5.09
C LEU A 95 12.87 4.45 5.40
N GLU A 96 14.04 4.93 4.98
CA GLU A 96 14.42 6.35 5.09
C GLU A 96 13.43 7.25 4.33
N TRP A 97 13.03 6.83 3.11
CA TRP A 97 11.98 7.50 2.35
C TRP A 97 10.65 7.51 3.10
N ARG A 98 10.25 6.39 3.70
CA ARG A 98 9.04 6.34 4.53
C ARG A 98 9.10 7.36 5.66
N TYR A 99 10.21 7.46 6.40
CA TYR A 99 10.37 8.43 7.48
C TYR A 99 10.23 9.88 7.00
N ARG A 100 10.81 10.21 5.84
CA ARG A 100 10.63 11.53 5.22
C ARG A 100 9.18 11.82 4.83
N LEU A 101 8.44 10.79 4.43
CA LEU A 101 7.02 10.90 4.03
C LEU A 101 6.05 10.88 5.22
N VAL A 102 6.47 10.54 6.44
CA VAL A 102 5.58 10.45 7.61
C VAL A 102 4.70 11.70 7.79
N PRO A 103 5.23 12.94 7.75
CA PRO A 103 4.38 14.13 7.92
C PRO A 103 3.30 14.25 6.84
N TYR A 104 3.63 13.89 5.60
CA TYR A 104 2.68 13.91 4.49
C TYR A 104 1.61 12.82 4.65
N VAL A 105 2.02 11.59 4.99
CA VAL A 105 1.10 10.46 5.20
C VAL A 105 0.14 10.72 6.37
N LEU A 106 0.64 11.30 7.46
CA LEU A 106 -0.22 11.71 8.59
C LEU A 106 -1.26 12.74 8.15
N GLY A 107 -0.85 13.75 7.36
CA GLY A 107 -1.79 14.72 6.80
C GLY A 107 -2.86 14.09 5.89
N ILE A 108 -2.50 13.08 5.09
CA ILE A 108 -3.49 12.33 4.29
C ILE A 108 -4.41 11.49 5.17
N ILE A 109 -3.89 10.86 6.23
CA ILE A 109 -4.71 10.09 7.18
C ILE A 109 -5.73 11.00 7.87
N GLU A 110 -5.32 12.19 8.30
CA GLU A 110 -6.23 13.19 8.88
C GLU A 110 -7.30 13.64 7.88
N ASP A 111 -6.93 13.89 6.62
CA ASP A 111 -7.88 14.20 5.55
C ASP A 111 -8.86 13.05 5.30
N ALA A 112 -8.36 11.81 5.31
CA ALA A 112 -9.15 10.60 5.11
C ALA A 112 -10.18 10.40 6.22
N VAL A 113 -9.81 10.66 7.48
CA VAL A 113 -10.74 10.63 8.63
C VAL A 113 -11.80 11.72 8.52
N ARG A 114 -11.43 12.93 8.07
CA ARG A 114 -12.36 14.06 7.96
C ARG A 114 -13.33 13.93 6.78
N THR A 115 -12.85 13.44 5.64
CA THR A 115 -13.62 13.43 4.38
C THR A 115 -14.30 12.10 4.07
N GLY A 116 -13.84 11.01 4.67
CA GLY A 116 -14.29 9.66 4.31
C GLY A 116 -13.64 9.12 3.02
N LEU A 117 -12.70 9.83 2.40
CA LEU A 117 -11.95 9.34 1.23
C LEU A 117 -10.73 8.52 1.67
N PRO A 118 -10.38 7.41 0.99
CA PRO A 118 -9.27 6.59 1.42
C PRO A 118 -7.91 7.25 1.19
N VAL A 119 -6.90 6.80 1.95
CA VAL A 119 -5.49 7.21 1.80
C VAL A 119 -4.94 6.78 0.44
N GLN A 120 -5.24 5.56 0.01
CA GLN A 120 -4.92 5.07 -1.33
C GLN A 120 -6.19 5.10 -2.16
N ARG A 121 -6.23 5.96 -3.18
CA ARG A 121 -7.41 6.20 -4.01
C ARG A 121 -7.22 5.53 -5.37
N SER A 122 -8.11 4.62 -5.73
CA SER A 122 -8.05 3.96 -7.04
C SER A 122 -8.20 4.97 -8.17
N MET A 123 -7.61 4.67 -9.34
CA MET A 123 -7.74 5.52 -10.52
C MET A 123 -9.20 5.71 -10.92
N ALA A 124 -10.00 4.63 -10.88
CA ALA A 124 -11.45 4.66 -11.07
C ALA A 124 -12.20 5.64 -10.14
N MET A 125 -11.76 5.78 -8.88
CA MET A 125 -12.35 6.72 -7.93
C MET A 125 -11.98 8.18 -8.26
N CYS A 126 -10.74 8.42 -8.67
CA CYS A 126 -10.24 9.76 -8.95
C CYS A 126 -10.67 10.29 -10.33
N TYR A 127 -10.90 9.39 -11.29
CA TYR A 127 -11.22 9.74 -12.68
C TYR A 127 -12.38 8.88 -13.19
N PRO A 128 -13.60 9.04 -12.64
CA PRO A 128 -14.72 8.16 -12.94
C PRO A 128 -15.14 8.17 -14.41
N ASN A 129 -14.89 9.28 -15.12
CA ASN A 129 -15.25 9.46 -16.51
C ASN A 129 -14.15 9.04 -17.51
N ASP A 130 -12.99 8.58 -17.03
CA ASP A 130 -11.90 8.11 -17.88
C ASP A 130 -11.93 6.57 -17.97
N PRO A 131 -12.28 5.97 -19.13
CA PRO A 131 -12.30 4.52 -19.31
C PRO A 131 -10.95 3.85 -19.05
N MET A 132 -9.82 4.55 -19.29
CA MET A 132 -8.50 3.99 -19.00
C MET A 132 -8.26 3.89 -17.50
N ALA A 133 -8.67 4.91 -16.74
CA ALA A 133 -8.58 4.91 -15.28
C ALA A 133 -9.44 3.81 -14.64
N GLN A 134 -10.54 3.41 -15.29
CA GLN A 134 -11.37 2.28 -14.86
C GLN A 134 -10.69 0.92 -15.05
N ALA A 135 -9.75 0.82 -16.00
CA ALA A 135 -9.03 -0.42 -16.30
C ALA A 135 -7.79 -0.64 -15.40
N TRP A 136 -7.27 0.42 -14.76
CA TRP A 136 -6.09 0.33 -13.92
C TRP A 136 -6.44 -0.01 -12.47
N ASP A 137 -6.18 -1.26 -12.10
CA ASP A 137 -6.54 -1.85 -10.81
C ASP A 137 -5.35 -2.11 -9.87
N THR A 138 -4.12 -1.84 -10.32
CA THR A 138 -2.88 -1.85 -9.53
C THR A 138 -2.24 -0.48 -9.41
N GLN A 139 -2.84 0.55 -10.01
CA GLN A 139 -2.42 1.95 -9.92
C GLN A 139 -3.34 2.72 -8.97
N TYR A 140 -2.75 3.62 -8.19
CA TYR A 140 -3.50 4.45 -7.26
C TYR A 140 -2.79 5.78 -7.00
N LEU A 141 -3.54 6.74 -6.47
CA LEU A 141 -3.00 7.97 -5.92
C LEU A 141 -2.84 7.85 -4.41
N LEU A 142 -1.72 8.34 -3.88
CA LEU A 142 -1.50 8.47 -2.45
C LEU A 142 -2.02 9.83 -1.99
N GLY A 143 -3.22 9.83 -1.40
CA GLY A 143 -3.92 11.03 -1.00
C GLY A 143 -4.60 11.77 -2.15
N PRO A 144 -4.98 13.04 -1.94
CA PRO A 144 -5.72 13.79 -2.94
C PRO A 144 -4.89 14.06 -4.19
N ALA A 145 -5.50 13.81 -5.36
CA ALA A 145 -5.07 14.41 -6.60
C ALA A 145 -5.25 15.93 -6.45
N ARG A 146 -4.19 16.69 -6.18
CA ARG A 146 -4.26 18.13 -6.45
C ARG A 146 -4.32 18.30 -7.96
N VAL A 147 -5.53 18.32 -8.50
CA VAL A 147 -5.79 19.01 -9.77
C VAL A 147 -5.69 20.49 -9.42
N GLY A 148 -4.61 21.14 -9.84
CA GLY A 148 -4.59 22.59 -9.87
C GLY A 148 -5.68 23.07 -10.82
N GLY A 149 -6.61 23.89 -10.32
CA GLY A 149 -7.48 24.76 -11.11
C GLY A 149 -8.57 24.09 -11.95
N ALA A 150 -9.77 23.95 -11.39
CA ALA A 150 -10.96 24.26 -12.17
C ALA A 150 -11.01 25.79 -12.30
N GLY A 151 -10.49 26.31 -13.41
CA GLY A 151 -10.37 27.74 -13.67
C GLY A 151 -9.50 28.06 -14.87
N ALA A 152 -9.95 27.65 -16.06
CA ALA A 152 -9.72 28.30 -17.35
C ALA A 152 -10.81 27.85 -18.32
#